data_AF-A0A241VRK4-F1
#
_entry.id   AF-A0A241VRK4-F1
#
_cell.length_a   1.000
_cell.length_b   1.000
_cell.length_c   1.000
_cell.angle_alpha   90.00
_cell.angle_beta   90.00
_cell.angle_gamma   90.00
#
_symmetry.space_group_name_H-M   'P 1'
#
loop_
_entity.id
_entity.type
_entity.pdbx_description
1 polymer ?
#
loop_
_entity_poly.entity_id
_entity_poly.type
_entity_poly.pdbx_seq_one_letter_code
_entity_poly.pdbx_strand_id
1 'polypeptide(L)'
;MKTEAIEKISNKLQTKKTIVYAVLLLLVFVSAIMVVLQVFEYRQDYRQLSTFMRERDDLNAEWGRLLIEQQTFGATAQIGTRAVTQLRMYSPPIAQTVVISLPQTSEQKK
;
A
#
# COMPACT_ATOMS: atom_id res chain seq x y z
N MET A 1 -5.65 -33.74 71.33
CA MET A 1 -6.85 -33.27 70.58
C MET A 1 -6.66 -31.94 69.84
N LYS A 2 -6.09 -30.87 70.41
CA LYS A 2 -5.91 -29.59 69.67
C LYS A 2 -4.82 -29.63 68.58
N THR A 3 -3.78 -30.44 68.75
CA THR A 3 -2.62 -30.52 67.83
C THR A 3 -2.95 -31.15 66.48
N GLU A 4 -3.77 -32.21 66.45
CA GLU A 4 -4.19 -32.89 65.22
C GLU A 4 -5.09 -32.01 64.33
N ALA A 5 -5.91 -31.15 64.93
CA ALA A 5 -6.78 -30.25 64.19
C ALA A 5 -5.99 -29.14 63.47
N ILE A 6 -4.93 -28.64 64.11
CA ILE A 6 -4.06 -27.59 63.54
C ILE A 6 -3.27 -28.14 62.34
N GLU A 7 -2.79 -29.38 62.44
CA GLU A 7 -2.06 -30.04 61.35
C GLU A 7 -2.95 -30.30 60.12
N LYS A 8 -4.20 -30.71 60.32
CA LYS A 8 -5.19 -30.91 59.25
C LYS A 8 -5.55 -29.60 58.53
N ILE A 9 -5.66 -28.49 59.26
CA ILE A 9 -5.94 -27.16 58.70
C ILE A 9 -4.76 -26.68 57.85
N SER A 10 -3.53 -26.87 58.35
CA SER A 10 -2.30 -26.54 57.61
C SER A 10 -2.20 -27.32 56.30
N ASN A 11 -2.42 -28.64 56.33
CA ASN A 11 -2.41 -29.47 55.12
C ASN A 11 -3.49 -29.06 54.11
N LYS A 12 -4.72 -28.79 54.56
CA LYS A 12 -5.80 -28.32 53.67
C LYS A 12 -5.45 -26.98 52.99
N LEU A 13 -4.79 -26.07 53.71
CA LEU A 13 -4.32 -24.80 53.16
C LEU A 13 -3.18 -25.00 52.15
N GLN A 14 -2.25 -25.92 52.43
CA GLN A 14 -1.19 -26.32 51.51
C GLN A 14 -1.77 -26.91 50.22
N THR A 15 -2.74 -27.84 50.31
CA THR A 15 -3.38 -28.42 49.12
C THR A 15 -4.08 -27.36 48.27
N LYS A 16 -4.77 -26.39 48.90
CA LYS A 16 -5.37 -25.26 48.17
C LYS A 16 -4.34 -24.42 47.43
N LYS A 17 -3.20 -24.11 48.05
CA LYS A 17 -2.12 -23.35 47.39
C LYS A 17 -1.52 -24.12 46.21
N THR A 18 -1.28 -25.42 46.37
CA THR A 18 -0.76 -26.27 45.29
C THR A 18 -1.74 -26.32 44.10
N ILE A 19 -3.05 -26.41 44.35
CA ILE A 19 -4.07 -26.38 43.30
C ILE A 19 -4.05 -25.03 42.56
N VAL A 20 -3.96 -23.91 43.30
CA VAL A 20 -3.88 -22.58 42.68
C VAL A 20 -2.65 -22.45 41.78
N TYR A 21 -1.48 -22.90 42.24
CA TYR A 21 -0.27 -22.87 41.42
C TYR A 21 -0.36 -23.79 40.19
N ALA A 22 -0.96 -24.97 40.32
CA ALA A 22 -1.18 -25.87 39.20
C ALA A 22 -2.10 -25.25 38.13
N VAL A 23 -3.20 -24.61 38.55
CA VAL A 23 -4.12 -23.91 37.63
C VAL A 23 -3.43 -22.71 36.98
N LEU A 24 -2.65 -21.93 37.72
CA LEU A 24 -1.89 -20.82 37.17
C LEU A 24 -0.89 -21.29 36.11
N LEU A 25 -0.17 -22.38 36.38
CA LEU A 25 0.78 -22.95 35.43
C LEU A 25 0.08 -23.42 34.16
N LEU A 26 -1.08 -24.08 34.30
CA LEU A 26 -1.89 -24.51 33.17
C LEU A 26 -2.37 -23.33 32.32
N LEU A 27 -2.86 -22.25 32.96
CA LEU A 27 -3.27 -21.03 32.27
C LEU A 27 -2.13 -20.39 31.47
N VAL A 28 -0.94 -20.31 32.07
CA VAL A 28 0.26 -19.80 31.37
C VAL A 28 0.61 -20.69 30.18
N PHE A 29 0.53 -22.01 30.34
CA PHE A 29 0.82 -22.95 29.26
C PHE A 29 -0.16 -22.82 28.09
N VAL A 30 -1.45 -22.71 28.39
CA VAL A 30 -2.49 -22.48 27.37
C VAL A 30 -2.27 -21.14 26.68
N SER A 31 -1.96 -20.08 27.43
CA SER A 31 -1.65 -18.76 26.84
C SER A 31 -0.45 -18.83 25.91
N ALA A 32 0.63 -19.52 26.31
CA ALA A 32 1.81 -19.67 25.47
C ALA A 32 1.51 -20.38 24.15
N ILE A 33 0.74 -21.47 24.19
CA ILE A 33 0.32 -22.20 22.98
C ILE A 33 -0.54 -21.30 22.09
N MET A 34 -1.50 -20.58 22.68
CA MET A 34 -2.41 -19.70 21.93
C MET A 34 -1.66 -18.59 21.20
N VAL A 35 -0.66 -17.96 21.84
CA VAL A 35 0.18 -16.93 21.20
C VAL A 35 0.97 -17.51 20.03
N VAL A 36 1.52 -18.72 20.16
CA VAL A 36 2.27 -19.36 19.07
C VAL A 36 1.37 -19.65 17.86
N LEU A 37 0.17 -20.18 18.10
CA LEU A 37 -0.81 -20.42 17.04
C LEU A 37 -1.23 -19.12 16.35
N GLN A 38 -1.52 -18.08 17.13
CA GLN A 38 -1.88 -16.77 16.58
C GLN A 38 -0.76 -16.18 15.71
N VAL A 39 0.50 -16.29 16.13
CA VAL A 39 1.65 -15.82 15.33
C VAL A 39 1.82 -16.65 14.06
N PHE A 40 1.57 -17.96 14.12
CA PHE A 40 1.66 -18.83 12.95
C PHE A 40 0.59 -18.48 11.91
N GLU A 41 -0.67 -18.36 12.33
CA GLU A 41 -1.78 -17.92 11.47
C GLU A 41 -1.51 -16.54 10.89
N TYR A 42 -1.09 -15.58 11.72
CA TYR A 42 -0.72 -14.24 11.27
C TYR A 42 0.36 -14.28 10.18
N ARG A 43 1.41 -15.09 10.33
CA ARG A 43 2.46 -15.23 9.30
C ARG A 43 1.95 -15.91 8.02
N GLN A 44 0.96 -16.79 8.10
CA GLN A 44 0.35 -17.42 6.92
C GLN A 44 -0.50 -16.42 6.15
N ASP A 45 -1.35 -15.67 6.84
CA ASP A 45 -2.23 -14.66 6.23
C ASP A 45 -1.42 -13.50 5.66
N TYR A 46 -0.40 -13.05 6.39
CA TYR A 46 0.49 -12.00 5.94
C TYR A 46 1.26 -12.40 4.66
N ARG A 47 1.61 -13.68 4.50
CA ARG A 47 2.26 -14.15 3.26
C ARG A 47 1.33 -13.98 2.05
N GLN A 48 0.06 -14.35 2.19
CA GLN A 48 -0.92 -14.17 1.10
C GLN A 48 -1.15 -12.68 0.78
N LEU A 49 -1.26 -11.84 1.81
CA LEU A 49 -1.36 -10.40 1.60
C LEU A 49 -0.12 -9.85 0.88
N SER A 50 1.07 -10.28 1.31
CA SER A 50 2.32 -9.84 0.72
C SER A 50 2.46 -10.26 -0.75
N THR A 51 1.93 -11.42 -1.16
CA THR A 51 1.96 -11.83 -2.56
C THR A 51 1.09 -10.94 -3.43
N PHE A 52 -0.13 -10.61 -2.99
CA PHE A 52 -1.00 -9.69 -3.73
C PHE A 52 -0.42 -8.27 -3.80
N MET A 53 0.22 -7.81 -2.72
CA MET A 53 0.90 -6.51 -2.74
C MET A 53 2.03 -6.47 -3.78
N ARG A 54 2.83 -7.54 -3.88
CA ARG A 54 3.90 -7.64 -4.89
C ARG A 54 3.36 -7.63 -6.31
N GLU A 55 2.30 -8.39 -6.58
CA GLU A 55 1.67 -8.43 -7.90
C GLU A 55 1.11 -7.06 -8.30
N ARG A 56 0.44 -6.38 -7.37
CA ARG A 56 -0.04 -5.01 -7.58
C ARG A 56 1.10 -4.03 -7.85
N ASP A 57 2.20 -4.15 -7.14
CA ASP A 57 3.36 -3.26 -7.31
C ASP A 57 4.05 -3.51 -8.68
N ASP A 58 4.12 -4.76 -9.13
CA ASP A 58 4.63 -5.12 -10.47
C ASP A 58 3.76 -4.54 -11.59
N LEU A 59 2.42 -4.71 -11.48
CA LEU A 59 1.46 -4.10 -12.41
C LEU A 59 1.56 -2.58 -12.43
N ASN A 60 1.75 -1.93 -11.28
CA ASN A 60 1.94 -0.48 -11.21
C ASN A 60 3.24 -0.03 -11.89
N ALA A 61 4.31 -0.81 -11.76
CA ALA A 61 5.57 -0.52 -12.44
C ALA A 61 5.42 -0.65 -13.96
N GLU A 62 4.75 -1.70 -14.45
CA GLU A 62 4.45 -1.87 -15.86
C GLU A 62 3.55 -0.75 -16.39
N TRP A 63 2.49 -0.40 -15.66
CA TRP A 63 1.62 0.72 -16.00
C TRP A 63 2.39 2.04 -16.09
N GLY A 64 3.29 2.32 -15.15
CA GLY A 64 4.15 3.51 -15.18
C GLY A 64 5.03 3.54 -16.43
N ARG A 65 5.60 2.39 -16.81
CA ARG A 65 6.39 2.26 -18.05
C ARG A 65 5.53 2.51 -19.29
N LEU A 66 4.35 1.89 -19.37
CA LEU A 66 3.42 2.07 -20.49
C LEU A 66 2.95 3.52 -20.62
N LEU A 67 2.73 4.21 -19.50
CA LEU A 67 2.34 5.62 -19.50
C LEU A 67 3.46 6.50 -20.09
N ILE A 68 4.72 6.22 -19.74
CA ILE A 68 5.87 6.91 -20.33
C ILE A 68 5.93 6.61 -21.84
N GLU A 69 5.79 5.34 -22.24
CA GLU A 69 5.77 4.96 -23.65
C GLU A 69 4.66 5.72 -24.39
N GLN A 70 3.43 5.77 -23.86
CA GLN A 70 2.31 6.52 -24.44
C GLN A 70 2.61 8.02 -24.57
N GLN A 71 3.18 8.64 -23.54
CA GLN A 71 3.57 10.05 -23.59
C GLN A 71 4.64 10.30 -24.66
N THR A 72 5.56 9.36 -24.88
CA THR A 72 6.54 9.46 -25.97
C THR A 72 5.94 9.24 -27.36
N PHE A 73 4.90 8.40 -27.50
CA PHE A 73 4.20 8.21 -28.78
C PHE A 73 3.41 9.45 -29.23
N GLY A 74 2.89 10.24 -28.27
CA GLY A 74 2.26 11.53 -28.52
C GLY A 74 3.21 12.71 -28.63
N ALA A 75 4.53 12.49 -28.49
CA ALA A 75 5.51 13.57 -28.51
C ALA A 75 5.48 14.29 -29.86
N THR A 76 5.34 15.62 -29.81
CA THR A 76 5.26 16.54 -30.96
C THR A 76 6.35 16.30 -32.01
N ALA A 77 7.50 15.76 -31.61
CA ALA A 77 8.59 15.39 -32.52
C ALA A 77 8.19 14.32 -33.57
N GLN A 78 7.45 13.26 -33.19
CA GLN A 78 7.00 12.26 -34.17
C GLN A 78 5.89 12.80 -35.07
N ILE A 79 4.95 13.56 -34.51
CA ILE A 79 3.86 14.19 -35.27
C ILE A 79 4.44 15.20 -36.27
N GLY A 80 5.37 16.05 -35.83
CA GLY A 80 6.06 17.03 -36.68
C GLY A 80 6.86 16.36 -37.79
N THR A 81 7.58 15.27 -37.49
CA THR A 81 8.32 14.52 -38.51
C THR A 81 7.39 13.89 -39.55
N ARG A 82 6.25 13.31 -39.13
CA ARG A 82 5.25 12.77 -40.06
C ARG A 82 4.56 13.88 -40.87
N ALA A 83 4.30 15.03 -40.27
CA ALA A 83 3.74 16.19 -40.97
C ALA A 83 4.69 16.68 -42.09
N VAL A 84 5.99 16.75 -41.82
CA VAL A 84 7.00 17.15 -42.82
C VAL A 84 7.20 16.06 -43.88
N THR A 85 7.30 14.79 -43.49
CA THR A 85 7.66 13.70 -44.43
C THR A 85 6.47 13.18 -45.24
N GLN A 86 5.30 13.02 -44.63
CA GLN A 86 4.11 12.46 -45.28
C GLN A 86 3.20 13.54 -45.87
N LEU A 87 2.98 14.63 -45.13
CA LEU A 87 2.11 15.73 -45.59
C LEU A 87 2.87 16.87 -46.27
N ARG A 88 4.21 16.79 -46.36
CA ARG A 88 5.09 17.85 -46.91
C ARG A 88 4.83 19.22 -46.28
N MET A 89 4.39 19.24 -45.01
CA MET A 89 4.23 20.49 -44.28
C MET A 89 5.59 21.13 -44.04
N TYR A 90 5.69 22.44 -44.22
CA TYR A 90 6.87 23.23 -43.90
C TYR A 90 6.44 24.49 -43.16
N SER A 91 7.32 25.04 -42.33
CA SER A 91 7.07 26.31 -41.68
C SER A 91 7.30 27.44 -42.70
N PRO A 92 6.29 28.28 -43.00
CA PRO A 92 6.44 29.31 -44.00
C PRO A 92 7.45 30.37 -43.53
N PRO A 93 8.34 30.85 -44.42
CA PRO A 93 9.30 31.91 -44.09
C PRO A 93 8.59 33.25 -43.82
N ILE A 94 9.29 34.18 -43.15
CA ILE A 94 8.75 35.47 -42.70
C ILE A 94 8.08 36.25 -43.86
N ALA A 95 8.61 36.14 -45.08
CA ALA A 95 8.06 36.78 -46.28
C ALA A 95 6.64 36.31 -46.67
N GLN A 96 6.19 35.16 -46.18
CA GLN A 96 4.87 34.56 -46.46
C GLN A 96 3.93 34.63 -45.24
N THR A 97 4.34 35.31 -44.16
CA THR A 97 3.56 35.44 -42.93
C THR A 97 2.92 36.82 -42.84
N VAL A 98 1.58 36.88 -42.75
CA VAL A 98 0.83 38.12 -42.54
C VAL A 98 0.21 38.11 -41.14
N VAL A 99 0.61 39.06 -40.30
CA VAL A 99 0.02 39.25 -38.97
C VAL A 99 -1.15 40.22 -39.08
N ILE A 100 -2.35 39.73 -38.81
CA ILE A 100 -3.56 40.55 -38.81
C ILE A 100 -3.84 40.95 -37.36
N SER A 101 -3.66 42.23 -37.03
CA SER A 101 -4.17 42.78 -35.77
C SER A 101 -5.68 42.98 -35.90
N LEU A 102 -6.45 42.29 -35.06
CA LEU A 102 -7.89 42.52 -34.94
C LEU A 102 -8.13 44.02 -34.66
N PRO A 103 -9.09 44.67 -35.34
CA PRO A 103 -9.38 46.07 -35.07
C PRO A 103 -9.76 46.20 -33.60
N GLN A 104 -8.97 46.95 -32.84
CA GLN A 104 -9.36 47.37 -31.50
C GLN A 104 -10.58 48.27 -31.70
N THR A 105 -11.77 47.81 -31.29
CA THR A 105 -12.94 48.68 -31.17
C THR A 105 -12.54 49.84 -30.28
N SER A 106 -12.36 51.02 -30.87
CA SER A 106 -12.28 52.26 -30.13
C SER A 106 -13.67 52.49 -29.54
N GLU A 107 -13.82 52.23 -28.25
CA GLU A 107 -14.90 52.80 -27.43
C GLU A 107 -14.90 54.32 -27.65
N GLN A 108 -15.77 54.79 -28.55
CA GLN A 108 -16.05 56.21 -28.71
C GLN A 108 -16.84 56.66 -27.48
N LYS A 109 -16.11 57.23 -26.53
CA LYS A 109 -16.63 58.08 -25.49
C LYS A 109 -17.19 59.37 -26.12
N LYS A 110 -18.51 59.51 -26.18
CA LYS A 110 -19.23 60.74 -25.77
C LYS A 110 -20.73 60.50 -25.64
#